data_AF-A0A8T4R6H5-F1
#
_entry.id   AF-A0A8T4R6H5-F1
#
_cell.length_a   1.000
_cell.length_b   1.000
_cell.length_c   1.000
_cell.angle_alpha   90.00
_cell.angle_beta   90.00
_cell.angle_gamma   90.00
#
_symmetry.space_group_name_H-M   'P 1'
#
loop_
_entity.id
_entity.type
_entity.pdbx_description
1 polymer ?
#
loop_
_entity_poly.entity_id
_entity_poly.type
_entity_poly.pdbx_seq_one_letter_code
_entity_poly.pdbx_strand_id
1 'polypeptide(L)'
;MNKVKNNDSETYKKLANLRQEIDQLDDNLWQNMQRRYKLVEEIINLKKEAKLEMDDLEREKEILLRIKKQFPELDIQFITKIYQLIFEHSKEMFLNNKNK
;
A
#
# COMPACT_ATOMS: atom_id res chain seq x y z
N MET A 1 27.96 29.72 29.50
CA MET A 1 27.51 29.90 28.11
C MET A 1 27.81 28.64 27.30
N ASN A 2 26.85 28.22 26.46
CA ASN A 2 27.02 27.41 25.23
C ASN A 2 27.23 25.88 25.31
N LYS A 3 26.36 25.12 26.00
CA LYS A 3 26.15 23.69 25.69
C LYS A 3 24.70 23.29 25.34
N VAL A 4 23.70 24.09 25.74
CA VAL A 4 22.28 23.75 25.51
C VAL A 4 21.82 24.04 24.08
N LYS A 5 22.33 25.09 23.42
CA LYS A 5 21.86 25.50 22.08
C LYS A 5 22.33 24.60 20.91
N ASN A 6 23.36 23.78 21.10
CA ASN A 6 23.91 22.93 20.02
C ASN A 6 23.23 21.57 19.90
N ASN A 7 22.72 21.00 21.01
CA ASN A 7 22.07 19.69 20.99
C ASN A 7 20.68 19.74 20.33
N ASP A 8 19.94 20.84 20.54
CA ASP A 8 18.66 21.07 19.88
C ASP A 8 18.83 21.05 18.35
N SER A 9 19.86 21.75 17.83
CA SER A 9 20.12 21.79 16.39
C SER A 9 20.43 20.42 15.79
N GLU A 10 21.13 19.54 16.51
CA GLU A 10 21.48 18.22 15.99
C GLU A 10 20.29 17.25 16.05
N THR A 11 19.51 17.29 17.13
CA THR A 11 18.25 16.54 17.24
C THR A 11 17.25 16.96 16.16
N TYR A 12 17.09 18.27 15.90
CA TYR A 12 16.22 18.76 14.83
C TYR A 12 16.70 18.35 13.43
N LYS A 13 18.02 18.37 13.18
CA LYS A 13 18.59 17.86 11.92
C LYS A 13 18.34 16.37 11.73
N LYS A 14 18.57 15.57 12.77
CA LYS A 14 18.28 14.13 12.72
C LYS A 14 16.80 13.84 12.47
N LEU A 15 15.91 14.57 13.13
CA LEU A 15 14.47 14.46 12.90
C LEU A 15 14.09 14.82 11.46
N ALA A 16 14.66 15.89 10.91
CA ALA A 16 14.41 16.30 9.53
C ALA A 16 14.88 15.24 8.53
N ASN A 17 16.07 14.67 8.74
CA ASN A 17 16.60 13.61 7.87
C ASN A 17 15.73 12.35 7.91
N LEU A 18 15.26 11.94 9.09
CA LEU A 18 14.35 10.79 9.22
C LEU A 18 13.01 11.03 8.51
N ARG A 19 12.48 12.25 8.59
CA ARG A 19 11.26 12.61 7.85
C ARG A 19 11.47 12.57 6.34
N GLN A 20 12.60 13.08 5.86
CA GLN A 20 12.93 13.01 4.44
C GLN A 20 13.08 11.56 3.95
N GLU A 21 13.61 10.67 4.79
CA GLU A 21 13.64 9.23 4.49
C GLU A 21 12.23 8.63 4.40
N ILE A 22 11.33 9.00 5.32
CA ILE A 22 9.92 8.61 5.26
C ILE A 22 9.25 9.14 3.99
N ASP A 23 9.46 10.40 3.63
CA ASP A 23 8.89 11.00 2.42
C ASP A 23 9.29 10.20 1.17
N GLN A 24 10.55 9.78 1.08
CA GLN A 24 11.03 8.93 -0.01
C GLN A 24 10.40 7.53 -0.01
N LEU A 25 10.17 6.94 1.17
CA LEU A 25 9.48 5.66 1.28
C LEU A 25 8.01 5.79 0.85
N ASP A 26 7.35 6.89 1.20
CA ASP A 26 5.96 7.17 0.83
C ASP A 26 5.82 7.40 -0.68
N ASP A 27 6.76 8.11 -1.31
CA ASP A 27 6.80 8.26 -2.76
C ASP A 27 6.91 6.88 -3.46
N ASN A 28 7.79 6.02 -2.95
CA ASN A 28 7.95 4.65 -3.47
C ASN A 28 6.70 3.80 -3.23
N LEU A 29 6.02 3.96 -2.10
CA LEU A 29 4.75 3.30 -1.81
C LEU A 29 3.71 3.68 -2.86
N TRP A 30 3.56 4.97 -3.16
CA TRP A 30 2.58 5.45 -4.13
C TRP A 30 2.91 5.07 -5.57
N GLN A 31 4.18 5.02 -5.96
CA GLN A 31 4.61 4.50 -7.26
C GLN A 31 4.23 3.01 -7.42
N ASN A 32 4.44 2.21 -6.38
CA ASN A 32 4.04 0.80 -6.37
C ASN A 32 2.52 0.64 -6.42
N MET A 33 1.77 1.49 -5.69
CA MET A 33 0.30 1.50 -5.73
C MET A 33 -0.23 1.89 -7.11
N GLN A 34 0.35 2.90 -7.76
CA GLN A 34 -0.02 3.28 -9.12
C GLN A 34 0.18 2.13 -10.10
N ARG A 35 1.32 1.43 -10.03
CA ARG A 35 1.57 0.24 -10.85
C ARG A 35 0.57 -0.88 -10.53
N ARG A 36 0.29 -1.12 -9.25
CA ARG A 36 -0.69 -2.12 -8.82
C ARG A 36 -2.06 -1.85 -9.46
N TYR A 37 -2.53 -0.61 -9.48
CA TYR A 37 -3.85 -0.29 -10.02
C TYR A 37 -3.94 -0.42 -11.53
N LYS A 38 -2.88 -0.12 -12.29
CA LYS A 38 -2.84 -0.44 -13.74
C LYS A 38 -3.04 -1.93 -14.01
N LEU A 39 -2.38 -2.79 -13.22
CA LEU A 39 -2.56 -4.24 -13.33
C LEU A 39 -3.97 -4.68 -12.91
N VAL A 40 -4.56 -4.01 -11.92
CA VAL A 40 -5.96 -4.27 -11.53
C VAL A 40 -6.92 -3.92 -12.67
N GLU A 41 -6.70 -2.81 -13.39
CA GLU A 41 -7.51 -2.48 -14.58
C GLU A 41 -7.42 -3.57 -15.65
N GLU A 42 -6.22 -4.08 -15.94
CA GLU A 42 -6.03 -5.20 -16.87
C GLU A 42 -6.78 -6.46 -16.40
N ILE A 43 -6.69 -6.79 -15.10
CA ILE A 43 -7.42 -7.93 -14.50
C ILE A 43 -8.94 -7.73 -14.60
N ILE A 44 -9.44 -6.53 -14.35
CA ILE A 44 -10.88 -6.20 -14.46
C ILE A 44 -11.37 -6.45 -15.89
N ASN A 45 -10.63 -5.99 -16.90
CA ASN A 45 -11.00 -6.18 -18.30
C ASN A 45 -11.07 -7.68 -18.65
N LEU A 46 -10.04 -8.45 -18.28
CA LEU A 46 -10.01 -9.91 -18.48
C LEU A 46 -11.16 -10.63 -17.77
N LYS A 47 -11.45 -10.25 -16.51
CA LYS A 47 -12.58 -10.82 -15.75
C LYS A 47 -13.92 -10.54 -16.44
N LYS A 48 -14.13 -9.32 -16.96
CA LYS A 48 -15.36 -8.95 -17.66
C LYS A 48 -15.51 -9.70 -18.98
N GLU A 49 -14.45 -9.80 -19.78
CA GLU A 49 -14.42 -10.57 -21.02
C GLU A 49 -14.77 -12.05 -20.76
N ALA A 50 -14.23 -12.62 -19.70
CA ALA A 50 -14.47 -14.00 -19.29
C ALA A 50 -15.75 -14.20 -18.44
N LYS A 51 -16.52 -13.13 -18.18
CA LYS A 51 -17.71 -13.14 -17.29
C LYS A 51 -17.44 -13.74 -15.90
N LEU A 52 -16.26 -13.47 -15.35
CA LEU A 52 -15.86 -13.87 -14.01
C LEU A 52 -16.39 -12.90 -12.97
N GLU A 53 -16.61 -13.43 -11.77
CA GLU A 53 -17.06 -12.68 -10.60
C GLU A 53 -16.03 -11.59 -10.19
N MET A 54 -16.56 -10.49 -9.68
CA MET A 54 -15.77 -9.39 -9.12
C MET A 54 -14.94 -9.88 -7.93
N ASP A 55 -15.60 -10.53 -6.98
CA ASP A 55 -14.99 -11.03 -5.74
C ASP A 55 -14.12 -12.27 -5.99
N ASP A 56 -13.01 -12.35 -5.26
CA ASP A 56 -12.11 -13.50 -5.27
C ASP A 56 -11.50 -13.68 -3.87
N LEU A 57 -12.33 -14.19 -2.96
CA LEU A 57 -11.98 -14.31 -1.53
C LEU A 57 -10.78 -15.24 -1.29
N GLU A 58 -10.62 -16.28 -2.10
CA GLU A 58 -9.47 -17.17 -2.00
C GLU A 58 -8.18 -16.43 -2.40
N ARG A 59 -8.21 -15.66 -3.48
CA ARG A 59 -7.07 -14.81 -3.87
C ARG A 59 -6.73 -13.77 -2.79
N GLU A 60 -7.73 -13.13 -2.19
CA GLU A 60 -7.51 -12.18 -1.09
C GLU A 60 -6.82 -12.83 0.11
N LYS A 61 -7.28 -14.04 0.49
CA LYS A 61 -6.70 -14.84 1.58
C LYS A 61 -5.26 -15.27 1.27
N GLU A 62 -4.97 -15.70 0.06
CA GLU A 62 -3.61 -16.06 -0.38
C GLU A 62 -2.64 -14.88 -0.26
N ILE A 63 -3.08 -13.67 -0.63
CA ILE A 63 -2.27 -12.45 -0.49
C ILE A 63 -1.88 -12.23 0.97
N LEU A 64 -2.86 -12.26 1.88
CA LEU A 64 -2.62 -12.04 3.30
C LEU A 64 -1.70 -13.12 3.91
N LEU A 65 -1.90 -14.39 3.54
CA LEU A 65 -1.04 -15.49 3.98
C LEU A 65 0.41 -15.32 3.49
N ARG A 66 0.58 -14.92 2.22
CA ARG A 66 1.91 -14.65 1.65
C ARG A 66 2.62 -13.52 2.39
N ILE A 67 1.92 -12.42 2.68
CA ILE A 67 2.50 -11.26 3.38
C ILE A 67 2.89 -11.64 4.81
N LYS A 68 2.00 -12.33 5.53
CA LYS A 68 2.30 -12.83 6.89
C LYS A 68 3.56 -13.68 6.93
N LYS A 69 3.77 -14.53 5.92
CA LYS A 69 4.96 -15.38 5.81
C LYS A 69 6.21 -14.57 5.47
N GLN A 70 6.09 -13.58 4.59
CA GLN A 70 7.22 -12.80 4.11
C GLN A 70 7.68 -11.74 5.12
N PHE A 71 6.75 -11.20 5.92
CA PHE A 71 7.00 -10.11 6.87
C PHE A 71 6.48 -10.49 8.27
N PRO A 72 7.10 -11.46 8.94
CA PRO A 72 6.63 -11.98 10.22
C PRO A 72 6.69 -10.96 11.37
N GLU A 73 7.57 -9.96 11.26
CA GLU A 73 7.77 -8.91 12.27
C GLU A 73 6.71 -7.79 12.21
N LEU A 74 5.89 -7.75 11.15
CA LEU A 74 4.86 -6.75 11.00
C LEU A 74 3.57 -7.16 11.72
N ASP A 75 2.89 -6.20 12.33
CA ASP A 75 1.58 -6.42 12.94
C ASP A 75 0.57 -6.86 11.86
N ILE A 76 0.17 -8.12 11.95
CA ILE A 76 -0.75 -8.74 11.00
C ILE A 76 -2.11 -8.04 11.00
N GLN A 77 -2.58 -7.52 12.13
CA GLN A 77 -3.87 -6.82 12.19
C GLN A 77 -3.81 -5.52 11.41
N PHE A 78 -2.69 -4.80 11.49
CA PHE A 78 -2.45 -3.59 10.71
C PHE A 78 -2.35 -3.88 9.22
N ILE A 79 -1.59 -4.91 8.82
CA ILE A 79 -1.50 -5.36 7.42
C ILE A 79 -2.88 -5.68 6.86
N THR A 80 -3.69 -6.46 7.60
CA THR A 80 -5.03 -6.84 7.15
C THR A 80 -5.91 -5.61 6.89
N LYS A 81 -5.87 -4.60 7.78
CA LYS A 81 -6.64 -3.35 7.58
C LYS A 81 -6.21 -2.60 6.32
N ILE A 82 -4.90 -2.50 6.07
CA ILE A 82 -4.39 -1.87 4.84
C ILE A 82 -4.89 -2.62 3.62
N TYR A 83 -4.74 -3.95 3.61
CA TYR A 83 -5.14 -4.74 2.45
C TYR A 83 -6.65 -4.75 2.21
N GLN A 84 -7.46 -4.66 3.26
CA GLN A 84 -8.91 -4.46 3.13
C GLN A 84 -9.23 -3.18 2.35
N LEU A 85 -8.61 -2.05 2.71
CA LEU A 85 -8.79 -0.78 1.97
C LEU A 85 -8.34 -0.92 0.51
N ILE A 86 -7.23 -1.62 0.26
CA ILE A 86 -6.70 -1.85 -1.08
C ILE A 86 -7.67 -2.73 -1.90
N PHE A 87 -8.24 -3.78 -1.31
CA PHE A 87 -9.21 -4.66 -1.98
C PHE A 87 -10.53 -3.93 -2.25
N GLU A 88 -11.04 -3.19 -1.27
CA GLU A 88 -12.23 -2.35 -1.41
C GLU A 88 -12.09 -1.39 -2.58
N HIS A 89 -10.98 -0.64 -2.65
CA HIS A 89 -10.73 0.24 -3.78
C HIS A 89 -10.63 -0.52 -5.13
N SER A 90 -10.06 -1.72 -5.13
CA SER A 90 -10.01 -2.56 -6.35
C SER A 90 -11.43 -2.98 -6.80
N LYS A 91 -12.35 -3.21 -5.87
CA LYS A 91 -13.77 -3.51 -6.16
C LYS A 91 -14.51 -2.28 -6.68
N GLU A 92 -14.27 -1.11 -6.09
CA GLU A 92 -14.78 0.16 -6.61
C GLU A 92 -14.34 0.38 -8.06
N MET A 93 -13.06 0.13 -8.36
CA MET A 93 -12.56 0.20 -9.75
C MET A 93 -13.31 -0.76 -10.67
N PHE A 94 -13.59 -1.99 -10.24
CA PHE A 94 -14.35 -2.96 -11.04
C PHE A 94 -15.76 -2.45 -11.36
N LEU A 95 -16.46 -1.91 -10.35
CA LEU A 95 -17.81 -1.35 -10.46
C LEU A 95 -17.86 -0.09 -11.33
N ASN A 96 -16.86 0.79 -11.20
CA ASN A 96 -16.77 2.07 -11.90
C ASN A 96 -16.26 1.93 -13.34
N ASN A 97 -15.60 0.82 -13.68
CA ASN A 97 -15.16 0.49 -15.04
C ASN A 97 -16.35 0.12 -15.96
N LYS A 98 -17.56 0.64 -15.71
CA LYS A 98 -18.67 0.55 -16.66
C LYS A 98 -18.47 1.61 -17.75
N ASN A 99 -18.17 1.17 -18.97
CA ASN A 99 -18.20 1.96 -20.21
C ASN A 99 -17.04 2.97 -20.39
N LYS A 100 -15.82 2.47 -20.62
CA LYS A 100 -14.87 3.17 -21.49
C LYS A 100 -14.71 2.38 -22.78
#